data_AF-A0A7V9KM87-F1
#
_entry.id   AF-A0A7V9KM87-F1
#
_cell.length_a   1.000
_cell.length_b   1.000
_cell.length_c   1.000
_cell.angle_alpha   90.00
_cell.angle_beta   90.00
_cell.angle_gamma   90.00
#
_symmetry.space_group_name_H-M   'P 1'
#
loop_
_entity.id
_entity.type
_entity.pdbx_description
1 polymer ?
#
loop_
_entity_poly.entity_id
_entity_poly.type
_entity_poly.pdbx_seq_one_letter_code
_entity_poly.pdbx_strand_id
1 'polypeptide(L)'
;MLWNNRDRRYEDSNGRGLTPTQVRKEIHQFIEDQRAEVRRESARMMSGEIQPSVFFQYMRGRVDMWHSVAGAIAYGGEEQLDDERDARIEQRIQSELDFLDEFEQEAEASFEAVETIAEEVSRGVFLATRGT
;
A
#
# COMPACT_ATOMS: atom_id res chain seq x y z
N MET A 1 -1.23 16.97 -10.98
CA MET A 1 -0.01 17.78 -10.84
C MET A 1 1.04 17.22 -11.77
N LEU A 2 1.73 18.05 -12.55
CA LEU A 2 2.79 17.62 -13.47
C LEU A 2 4.08 18.37 -13.13
N TRP A 3 5.24 17.74 -13.26
CA TRP A 3 6.53 18.42 -13.11
C TRP A 3 6.97 19.00 -14.46
N ASN A 4 7.28 20.29 -14.51
CA ASN A 4 7.86 20.95 -15.68
C ASN A 4 9.38 21.05 -15.49
N ASN A 5 10.13 20.24 -16.23
CA ASN A 5 11.60 20.19 -16.17
C ASN A 5 12.25 21.50 -16.65
N ARG A 6 11.68 22.17 -17.65
CA ARG A 6 12.23 23.42 -18.20
C ARG A 6 12.23 24.53 -17.16
N ASP A 7 11.12 24.67 -16.44
CA ASP A 7 10.92 25.76 -15.46
C ASP A 7 11.15 25.32 -14.01
N ARG A 8 11.56 24.05 -13.80
CA ARG A 8 11.85 23.42 -12.51
C ARG A 8 10.76 23.65 -11.46
N ARG A 9 9.50 23.47 -11.86
CA ARG A 9 8.32 23.71 -11.01
C ARG A 9 7.21 22.70 -11.30
N TYR A 10 6.33 22.51 -10.33
CA TYR A 10 5.08 21.78 -10.55
C TYR A 10 4.04 22.68 -11.21
N GLU A 11 3.21 22.10 -12.07
CA GLU A 11 2.13 22.78 -12.78
C GLU A 11 0.78 22.06 -12.60
N ASP A 12 -0.30 22.83 -12.66
CA ASP A 12 -1.67 22.30 -12.78
C ASP A 12 -1.96 21.79 -14.20
N SER A 13 -3.15 21.23 -14.42
CA SER A 13 -3.58 20.72 -15.73
C SER A 13 -3.68 21.79 -16.83
N ASN A 14 -3.59 23.08 -16.47
CA ASN A 14 -3.61 24.21 -17.39
C ASN A 14 -2.22 24.82 -17.61
N GLY A 15 -1.15 24.17 -17.12
CA GLY A 15 0.24 24.65 -17.25
C GLY A 15 0.59 25.80 -16.30
N ARG A 16 -0.22 26.05 -15.26
CA ARG A 16 0.07 27.11 -14.28
C ARG A 16 0.98 26.57 -13.20
N GLY A 17 2.10 27.27 -12.98
CA GLY A 17 3.03 26.99 -11.88
C GLY A 17 2.32 26.99 -10.52
N LEU A 18 2.48 25.90 -9.77
CA LEU A 18 2.01 25.74 -8.41
C LEU A 18 3.00 26.35 -7.43
N THR A 19 2.48 27.07 -6.45
CA THR A 19 3.26 27.54 -5.30
C THR A 19 3.65 26.35 -4.40
N PRO A 20 4.73 26.48 -3.59
CA PRO A 20 5.11 25.43 -2.63
C PRO A 20 3.97 25.00 -1.68
N THR A 21 3.12 25.94 -1.28
CA THR A 21 1.95 25.66 -0.43
C THR A 21 0.90 24.83 -1.17
N GLN A 22 0.65 25.12 -2.45
CA GLN A 22 -0.27 24.33 -3.28
C GLN A 22 0.28 22.92 -3.50
N VAL A 23 1.55 22.78 -3.86
CA VAL A 23 2.21 21.48 -4.00
C VAL A 23 2.09 20.67 -2.72
N ARG A 24 2.37 21.27 -1.56
CA ARG A 24 2.22 20.59 -0.26
C ARG A 24 0.78 20.16 0.02
N LYS A 25 -0.20 20.99 -0.33
CA LYS A 25 -1.62 20.66 -0.16
C LYS A 25 -2.02 19.48 -1.04
N GLU A 26 -1.64 19.49 -2.31
CA GLU A 26 -1.91 18.41 -3.27
C GLU A 26 -1.28 17.09 -2.81
N ILE A 27 -0.01 17.13 -2.35
CA ILE A 27 0.67 15.94 -1.82
C ILE A 27 -0.04 15.41 -0.57
N HIS A 28 -0.43 16.27 0.36
CA HIS A 28 -1.18 15.82 1.54
C HIS A 28 -2.53 15.21 1.17
N GLN A 29 -3.27 15.82 0.25
CA GLN A 29 -4.55 15.26 -0.20
C GLN A 29 -4.36 13.88 -0.84
N PHE A 30 -3.36 13.75 -1.71
CA PHE A 30 -3.00 12.47 -2.31
C PHE A 30 -2.69 11.41 -1.25
N ILE A 31 -1.88 11.74 -0.23
CA ILE A 31 -1.56 10.81 0.87
C ILE A 31 -2.83 10.37 1.61
N GLU A 32 -3.73 11.30 1.92
CA GLU A 32 -5.00 10.97 2.60
C GLU A 32 -5.93 10.11 1.74
N ASP A 33 -6.01 10.39 0.44
CA ASP A 33 -6.79 9.59 -0.51
C ASP A 33 -6.24 8.17 -0.62
N GLN A 34 -4.91 8.02 -0.72
CA GLN A 34 -4.24 6.73 -0.74
C GLN A 34 -4.46 5.94 0.56
N ARG A 35 -4.40 6.60 1.73
CA ARG A 35 -4.72 5.98 3.02
C ARG A 35 -6.17 5.50 3.09
N ALA A 36 -7.10 6.30 2.58
CA ALA A 36 -8.51 5.92 2.52
C ALA A 36 -8.72 4.71 1.61
N GLU A 37 -8.00 4.61 0.50
CA GLU A 37 -8.05 3.47 -0.41
C GLU A 37 -7.52 2.19 0.25
N VAL A 38 -6.35 2.24 0.90
CA VAL A 38 -5.81 1.09 1.65
C VAL A 38 -6.78 0.62 2.74
N ARG A 39 -7.37 1.55 3.50
CA ARG A 39 -8.36 1.20 4.54
C ARG A 39 -9.58 0.49 3.95
N ARG A 40 -10.03 0.92 2.77
CA ARG A 40 -11.15 0.30 2.07
C ARG A 40 -10.82 -1.13 1.66
N GLU A 41 -9.68 -1.34 0.99
CA GLU A 41 -9.25 -2.67 0.56
C GLU A 41 -8.99 -3.59 1.75
N SER A 42 -8.40 -3.08 2.83
CA SER A 42 -8.22 -3.80 4.08
C SER A 42 -9.56 -4.23 4.68
N ALA A 43 -10.58 -3.36 4.71
CA ALA A 43 -11.91 -3.71 5.19
C ALA A 43 -12.59 -4.79 4.31
N ARG A 44 -12.38 -4.75 2.99
CA ARG A 44 -12.86 -5.78 2.06
C ARG A 44 -12.20 -7.12 2.34
N MET A 45 -10.89 -7.13 2.64
CA MET A 45 -10.18 -8.35 3.04
C MET A 45 -10.70 -8.89 4.38
N MET A 46 -10.81 -8.04 5.40
CA MET A 46 -11.26 -8.44 6.73
C MET A 46 -12.71 -8.93 6.78
N SER A 47 -13.55 -8.50 5.82
CA SER A 47 -14.92 -9.00 5.67
C SER A 47 -15.03 -10.25 4.80
N GLY A 48 -13.92 -10.73 4.23
CA GLY A 48 -13.89 -11.87 3.30
C GLY A 48 -14.41 -11.57 1.90
N GLU A 49 -14.64 -10.29 1.56
CA GLU A 49 -15.04 -9.90 0.20
C GLU A 49 -13.91 -10.14 -0.81
N ILE A 50 -12.66 -9.95 -0.38
CA ILE A 50 -11.46 -10.30 -1.15
C ILE A 50 -10.56 -11.22 -0.34
N GLN A 51 -9.84 -12.10 -1.04
CA GLN A 51 -8.84 -12.97 -0.41
C GLN A 51 -7.64 -12.16 0.08
N PRO A 52 -6.95 -12.59 1.17
CA PRO A 52 -5.72 -11.96 1.63
C PRO A 52 -4.69 -11.76 0.53
N SER A 53 -4.45 -12.78 -0.30
CA SER A 53 -3.49 -12.70 -1.41
C SER A 53 -3.80 -11.61 -2.43
N VAL A 54 -5.09 -11.30 -2.66
CA VAL A 54 -5.52 -10.21 -3.55
C VAL A 54 -5.18 -8.85 -2.91
N PHE A 55 -5.39 -8.71 -1.60
CA PHE A 55 -5.02 -7.50 -0.86
C PHE A 55 -3.50 -7.30 -0.83
N PHE A 56 -2.73 -8.36 -0.58
CA PHE A 56 -1.26 -8.28 -0.57
C PHE A 56 -0.69 -7.98 -1.96
N GLN A 57 -1.26 -8.55 -3.03
CA GLN A 57 -0.90 -8.17 -4.40
C GLN A 57 -1.19 -6.68 -4.68
N TYR A 58 -2.34 -6.16 -4.22
CA TYR A 58 -2.64 -4.73 -4.29
C TYR A 58 -1.61 -3.88 -3.53
N MET A 59 -1.23 -4.29 -2.32
CA MET A 59 -0.26 -3.56 -1.48
C MET A 59 1.14 -3.53 -2.11
N ARG A 60 1.61 -4.64 -2.70
CA ARG A 60 2.90 -4.68 -3.41
C ARG A 60 2.96 -3.65 -4.53
N GLY A 61 1.91 -3.56 -5.35
CA GLY A 61 1.82 -2.55 -6.42
C GLY A 61 1.81 -1.11 -5.89
N ARG A 62 1.20 -0.88 -4.71
CA ARG A 62 1.21 0.45 -4.07
C ARG A 62 2.58 0.84 -3.53
N VAL A 63 3.27 -0.08 -2.87
CA VAL A 63 4.63 0.14 -2.34
C VAL A 63 5.58 0.54 -3.46
N ASP A 64 5.61 -0.24 -4.55
CA ASP A 64 6.44 0.04 -5.73
C ASP A 64 6.18 1.44 -6.30
N MET A 65 4.91 1.73 -6.59
CA MET A 65 4.52 3.03 -7.16
C MET A 65 4.86 4.19 -6.22
N TRP A 66 4.55 4.10 -4.92
CA TRP A 66 4.78 5.20 -3.99
C TRP A 66 6.27 5.46 -3.77
N HIS A 67 7.09 4.41 -3.67
CA HIS A 67 8.53 4.56 -3.50
C HIS A 67 9.21 5.09 -4.76
N SER A 68 8.80 4.62 -5.95
CA SER A 68 9.26 5.16 -7.22
C SER A 68 8.95 6.66 -7.35
N VAL A 69 7.71 7.06 -7.06
CA VAL A 69 7.30 8.47 -7.10
C VAL A 69 8.02 9.29 -6.04
N ALA A 70 8.11 8.81 -4.79
CA ALA A 70 8.79 9.53 -3.72
C ALA A 70 10.29 9.69 -3.98
N GLY A 71 10.93 8.65 -4.53
CA GLY A 71 12.32 8.66 -4.96
C GLY A 71 12.57 9.68 -6.06
N ALA A 72 11.78 9.65 -7.13
CA ALA A 72 11.86 10.63 -8.21
C ALA A 72 11.70 12.08 -7.69
N ILE A 73 10.73 12.32 -6.81
CA ILE A 73 10.52 13.65 -6.19
C ILE A 73 11.74 14.06 -5.35
N ALA A 74 12.29 13.15 -4.53
CA ALA A 74 13.43 13.43 -3.68
C ALA A 74 14.69 13.82 -4.46
N TYR A 75 14.88 13.24 -5.65
CA TYR A 75 16.01 13.55 -6.55
C TYR A 75 15.74 14.70 -7.53
N GLY A 76 14.55 15.31 -7.50
CA GLY A 76 14.22 16.48 -8.31
C GLY A 76 13.64 16.14 -9.70
N GLY A 77 13.08 14.95 -9.86
CA GLY A 77 12.44 14.44 -11.08
C GLY A 77 13.12 13.18 -11.61
N GLU A 78 12.40 12.41 -12.43
CA GLU A 78 12.90 11.18 -13.05
C GLU A 78 14.14 11.43 -13.94
N GLU A 79 14.22 12.58 -14.60
CA GLU A 79 15.40 12.95 -15.42
C GLU A 79 16.69 13.15 -14.60
N GLN A 80 16.59 13.20 -13.27
CA GLN A 80 17.72 13.33 -12.36
C GLN A 80 18.08 12.00 -11.67
N LEU A 81 17.40 10.91 -12.03
CA LEU A 81 17.74 9.58 -11.58
C LEU A 81 18.90 9.04 -12.42
N ASP A 82 19.99 8.72 -11.73
CA ASP A 82 21.10 7.96 -12.28
C ASP A 82 21.02 6.52 -11.74
N ASP A 83 21.78 5.60 -12.33
CA ASP A 83 21.75 4.18 -11.96
C ASP A 83 21.94 3.95 -10.45
N GLU A 84 22.73 4.78 -9.77
CA GLU A 84 22.95 4.66 -8.32
C GLU A 84 21.72 5.07 -7.51
N ARG A 85 21.06 6.16 -7.91
CA ARG A 85 19.83 6.65 -7.27
C ARG A 85 18.67 5.70 -7.49
N ASP A 86 18.55 5.15 -8.70
CA ASP A 86 17.54 4.14 -9.02
C ASP A 86 17.76 2.88 -8.18
N ALA A 87 18.99 2.36 -8.12
CA ALA A 87 19.30 1.20 -7.30
C ALA A 87 18.97 1.41 -5.80
N ARG A 88 19.13 2.64 -5.28
CA ARG A 88 18.73 2.97 -3.89
C ARG A 88 17.22 2.98 -3.69
N ILE A 89 16.46 3.41 -4.70
CA ILE A 89 14.99 3.37 -4.68
C ILE A 89 14.53 1.91 -4.73
N GLU A 90 15.07 1.13 -5.65
CA GLU A 90 14.78 -0.31 -5.80
C GLU A 90 15.11 -1.09 -4.52
N GLN A 91 16.24 -0.80 -3.86
CA GLN A 91 16.59 -1.44 -2.60
C GLN A 91 15.55 -1.17 -1.50
N ARG A 92 14.99 0.04 -1.46
CA ARG A 92 13.92 0.36 -0.50
C ARG A 92 12.62 -0.35 -0.87
N ILE A 93 12.25 -0.37 -2.14
CA ILE A 93 11.09 -1.11 -2.63
C ILE A 93 11.22 -2.58 -2.21
N GLN A 94 12.36 -3.21 -2.48
CA GLN A 94 12.59 -4.61 -2.13
C GLN A 94 12.46 -4.85 -0.62
N SER A 95 13.04 -3.98 0.22
CA SER A 95 12.91 -4.12 1.68
C SER A 95 11.47 -4.06 2.18
N GLU A 96 10.62 -3.23 1.56
CA GLU A 96 9.20 -3.13 1.92
C GLU A 96 8.40 -4.33 1.37
N LEU A 97 8.76 -4.84 0.20
CA LEU A 97 8.18 -6.06 -0.35
C LEU A 97 8.53 -7.29 0.49
N ASP A 98 9.78 -7.41 0.93
CA ASP A 98 10.21 -8.49 1.84
C ASP A 98 9.41 -8.46 3.15
N PHE A 99 9.22 -7.26 3.73
CA PHE A 99 8.36 -7.09 4.90
C PHE A 99 6.90 -7.49 4.63
N LEU A 100 6.34 -7.12 3.46
CA LEU A 100 4.98 -7.51 3.08
C LEU A 100 4.83 -9.02 2.91
N ASP A 101 5.85 -9.70 2.38
CA ASP A 101 5.85 -11.15 2.21
C ASP A 101 5.89 -11.87 3.56
N GLU A 102 6.67 -11.37 4.53
CA GLU A 102 6.67 -11.88 5.91
C GLU A 102 5.31 -11.64 6.58
N PHE A 103 4.74 -10.44 6.39
CA PHE A 103 3.45 -10.10 6.98
C PHE A 103 2.28 -10.89 6.37
N GLU A 104 2.33 -11.23 5.07
CA GLU A 104 1.35 -12.11 4.42
C GLU A 104 1.35 -13.50 5.04
N GLN A 105 2.55 -14.08 5.25
CA GLN A 105 2.68 -15.40 5.87
C GLN A 105 2.13 -15.41 7.31
N GLU A 106 2.44 -14.38 8.10
CA GLU A 106 1.89 -14.26 9.46
C GLU A 106 0.37 -14.08 9.47
N ALA A 107 -0.17 -13.33 8.51
CA ALA A 107 -1.60 -13.12 8.36
C ALA A 107 -2.31 -14.42 7.97
N GLU A 108 -1.80 -15.16 6.98
CA GLU A 108 -2.35 -16.45 6.55
C GLU A 108 -2.38 -17.46 7.69
N ALA A 109 -1.26 -17.61 8.43
CA ALA A 109 -1.20 -18.49 9.59
C ALA A 109 -2.22 -18.11 10.68
N SER A 110 -2.45 -16.81 10.86
CA SER A 110 -3.44 -16.30 11.83
C SER A 110 -4.88 -16.59 11.38
N PHE A 111 -5.19 -16.45 10.09
CA PHE A 111 -6.51 -16.76 9.53
C PHE A 111 -6.82 -18.26 9.63
N GLU A 112 -5.86 -19.13 9.31
CA GLU A 112 -6.02 -20.60 9.48
C GLU A 112 -6.27 -21.00 10.94
N ALA A 113 -5.55 -20.37 11.88
CA ALA A 113 -5.74 -20.63 13.30
C ALA A 113 -7.14 -20.22 13.79
N VAL A 114 -7.66 -19.08 13.31
CA VAL A 114 -9.01 -18.62 13.66
C VAL A 114 -10.07 -19.56 13.11
N GLU A 115 -9.92 -20.04 11.88
CA GLU A 115 -10.85 -21.00 11.27
C GLU A 115 -10.87 -22.33 12.05
N THR A 116 -9.70 -22.83 12.42
CA THR A 116 -9.57 -24.04 13.26
C THR A 116 -10.28 -23.86 14.61
N ILE A 117 -10.08 -22.73 15.29
CA ILE A 117 -10.77 -22.43 16.57
C ILE A 117 -12.28 -22.34 16.35
N ALA A 118 -12.74 -21.68 15.29
CA ALA A 118 -14.16 -21.55 14.97
C ALA A 118 -14.80 -22.92 14.72
N GLU A 119 -14.10 -23.84 14.04
CA GLU A 119 -14.55 -25.22 13.85
C GLU A 119 -14.60 -26.00 15.17
N GLU A 120 -13.57 -25.90 16.01
CA GLU A 120 -13.51 -26.58 17.31
C GLU A 120 -14.63 -26.10 18.25
N VAL A 121 -14.86 -24.79 18.33
CA VAL A 121 -15.96 -24.20 19.09
C VAL A 121 -17.31 -24.68 18.54
N SER A 122 -17.48 -24.71 17.22
CA SER A 122 -18.71 -25.19 16.58
C SER A 122 -18.98 -26.67 16.88
N ARG A 123 -17.95 -27.52 16.83
CA ARG A 123 -18.06 -28.95 17.22
C ARG A 123 -18.35 -29.12 18.72
N GLY A 124 -17.69 -28.34 19.57
CA GLY A 124 -17.89 -28.38 21.03
C GLY A 124 -19.31 -27.99 21.45
N VAL A 125 -19.86 -26.94 20.86
CA VAL A 125 -21.26 -26.49 21.09
C VAL A 125 -22.27 -27.53 20.58
N PHE A 126 -22.00 -28.16 19.43
CA PHE A 126 -22.88 -29.18 18.85
C PHE A 126 -22.92 -30.47 19.69
N LEU A 127 -21.81 -30.87 20.30
CA LEU A 127 -21.75 -32.03 21.20
C LEU A 127 -22.43 -31.73 22.55
N ALA A 128 -22.30 -30.51 23.07
CA ALA A 128 -22.94 -30.09 24.32
C ALA A 128 -24.47 -30.01 24.22
N THR A 129 -25.03 -29.74 23.04
CA THR A 129 -26.48 -29.61 22.81
C THR A 129 -27.20 -30.92 22.46
N ARG A 130 -26.48 -32.00 22.12
CA ARG A 130 -27.05 -33.34 21.89
C ARG A 130 -26.96 -34.28 23.10
N GLY A 131 -26.27 -33.86 24.16
CA GLY A 131 -26.06 -34.65 25.38
C GLY A 131 -27.08 -34.43 26.50
N THR A 132 -28.14 -33.64 26.27
CA THR A 132 -29.25 -33.37 27.20
C THR A 132 -30.57 -33.81 26.60
#